data_AF-A0A843ESK0-F1
#
_entry.id   AF-A0A843ESK0-F1
#
_cell.length_a   1.000
_cell.length_b   1.000
_cell.length_c   1.000
_cell.angle_alpha   90.00
_cell.angle_beta   90.00
_cell.angle_gamma   90.00
#
_symmetry.space_group_name_H-M   'P 1'
#
loop_
_entity.id
_entity.type
_entity.pdbx_description
1 polymer ?
#
loop_
_entity_poly.entity_id
_entity_poly.type
_entity_poly.pdbx_seq_one_letter_code
_entity_poly.pdbx_strand_id
1 'polypeptide(L)'
;MMIKMWEKINEKFKKYPARIRVAEKMIELGLSLNEDGKIYCGNLKISDKALSTAANVDRRAIKSTIEIIREDDELYNLFSNIVPAGTLLKNIAKNIDLGVIEIEVGSESEGILASTTNLITKKGIGIRQAYAEDTELQRSPILTIITEEPVKGDLINEFLKIEGVTRVSIY
;
A
#
# COMPACT_ATOMS: atom_id res chain seq x y z
N MET A 1 -11.56 4.43 -13.45
CA MET A 1 -12.77 4.71 -12.66
C MET A 1 -12.30 4.63 -11.23
N MET A 2 -12.32 5.74 -10.50
CA MET A 2 -11.76 5.81 -9.16
C MET A 2 -12.59 4.91 -8.22
N ILE A 3 -11.94 4.14 -7.35
CA ILE A 3 -12.65 3.28 -6.39
C ILE A 3 -13.53 4.17 -5.50
N LYS A 4 -14.74 3.70 -5.16
CA LYS A 4 -15.74 4.42 -4.32
C LYS A 4 -15.17 5.03 -3.03
N MET A 5 -14.10 4.45 -2.49
CA MET A 5 -13.38 5.00 -1.32
C MET A 5 -12.72 6.35 -1.64
N TRP A 6 -11.90 6.40 -2.68
CA TRP A 6 -11.17 7.61 -3.07
C TRP A 6 -12.11 8.71 -3.57
N GLU A 7 -13.22 8.34 -4.21
CA GLU A 7 -14.29 9.29 -4.56
C GLU A 7 -14.80 10.04 -3.32
N LYS A 8 -15.12 9.30 -2.25
CA LYS A 8 -15.63 9.88 -0.99
C LYS A 8 -14.59 10.75 -0.30
N ILE A 9 -13.35 10.28 -0.16
CA ILE A 9 -12.26 11.06 0.43
C ILE A 9 -12.05 12.36 -0.37
N ASN A 10 -11.97 12.26 -1.70
CA ASN A 10 -11.76 13.41 -2.56
C ASN A 10 -12.93 14.39 -2.52
N GLU A 11 -14.18 13.93 -2.41
CA GLU A 11 -15.34 14.80 -2.26
C GLU A 11 -15.26 15.61 -0.97
N LYS A 12 -14.97 14.96 0.16
CA LYS A 12 -14.90 15.59 1.49
C LYS A 12 -13.72 16.54 1.63
N PHE A 13 -12.61 16.28 0.94
CA PHE A 13 -11.41 17.11 0.98
C PHE A 13 -11.16 17.97 -0.27
N LYS A 14 -12.11 18.02 -1.23
CA LYS A 14 -11.93 18.60 -2.58
C LYS A 14 -11.33 20.01 -2.61
N LYS A 15 -11.66 20.83 -1.62
CA LYS A 15 -11.21 22.24 -1.52
C LYS A 15 -9.86 22.40 -0.81
N TYR A 16 -9.25 21.32 -0.34
CA TYR A 16 -8.12 21.35 0.59
C TYR A 16 -7.03 20.33 0.21
N PRO A 17 -6.18 20.63 -0.79
CA PRO A 17 -5.15 19.71 -1.28
C PRO A 17 -4.17 19.22 -0.19
N ALA A 18 -3.86 20.07 0.79
CA ALA A 18 -3.01 19.66 1.91
C ALA A 18 -3.67 18.57 2.77
N ARG A 19 -5.01 18.58 2.91
CA ARG A 19 -5.72 17.58 3.73
C ARG A 19 -5.80 16.23 3.01
N ILE A 20 -5.98 16.25 1.69
CA ILE A 20 -5.90 15.06 0.83
C ILE A 20 -4.55 14.36 1.04
N ARG A 21 -3.43 15.10 0.99
CA ARG A 21 -2.10 14.52 1.22
C ARG A 21 -1.93 13.87 2.60
N VAL A 22 -2.61 14.40 3.62
CA VAL A 22 -2.60 13.80 4.95
C VAL A 22 -3.38 12.49 4.95
N ALA A 23 -4.59 12.48 4.37
CA ALA A 23 -5.41 11.28 4.22
C ALA A 23 -4.68 10.19 3.41
N GLU A 24 -4.06 10.55 2.28
CA GLU A 24 -3.23 9.67 1.46
C GLU A 24 -2.10 9.06 2.28
N LYS A 25 -1.35 9.89 3.01
CA LYS A 25 -0.24 9.42 3.83
C LYS A 25 -0.70 8.52 4.99
N MET A 26 -1.88 8.79 5.57
CA MET A 26 -2.46 7.92 6.59
C MET A 26 -2.81 6.54 6.02
N ILE A 27 -3.44 6.48 4.84
CA ILE A 27 -3.78 5.20 4.18
C ILE A 27 -2.51 4.44 3.78
N GLU A 28 -1.56 5.12 3.15
CA GLU A 28 -0.28 4.55 2.70
C GLU A 28 0.50 3.88 3.84
N LEU A 29 0.53 4.51 5.02
CA LEU A 29 1.29 4.04 6.18
C LEU A 29 0.45 3.19 7.15
N GLY A 30 -0.83 2.98 6.87
CA GLY A 30 -1.74 2.26 7.75
C GLY A 30 -1.94 2.96 9.10
N LEU A 31 -2.09 4.29 9.08
CA LEU A 31 -2.31 5.10 10.27
C LEU A 31 -3.79 5.27 10.60
N SER A 32 -4.15 4.99 11.85
CA SER A 32 -5.51 5.18 12.35
C SER A 32 -5.68 6.49 13.11
N LEU A 33 -6.90 7.02 13.12
CA LEU A 33 -7.32 8.06 14.06
C LEU A 33 -8.08 7.41 15.21
N ASN A 34 -7.58 7.55 16.44
CA ASN A 34 -8.23 6.99 17.62
C ASN A 34 -9.17 8.00 18.30
N GLU A 35 -9.99 7.50 19.22
CA GLU A 35 -11.00 8.27 19.98
C GLU A 35 -10.41 9.46 20.76
N ASP A 36 -9.16 9.37 21.20
CA ASP A 36 -8.44 10.45 21.87
C ASP A 36 -8.04 11.60 20.92
N GLY A 37 -8.39 11.49 19.63
CA GLY A 37 -8.12 12.46 18.59
C GLY A 37 -6.64 12.47 18.19
N LYS A 38 -5.93 11.35 18.33
CA LYS A 38 -4.53 11.20 17.96
C LYS A 38 -4.36 10.11 16.90
N ILE A 39 -3.28 10.26 16.14
CA ILE A 39 -2.96 9.35 15.04
C ILE A 39 -2.01 8.27 15.53
N TYR A 40 -2.25 7.04 15.14
CA TYR A 40 -1.49 5.86 15.57
C TYR A 40 -1.05 5.00 14.39
N CYS A 41 0.10 4.34 14.54
CA CYS A 41 0.49 3.17 13.78
C CYS A 41 0.40 1.98 14.74
N GLY A 42 -0.70 1.21 14.66
CA GLY A 42 -0.98 0.18 15.66
C GLY A 42 -1.11 0.79 17.06
N ASN A 43 -0.20 0.45 17.98
CA ASN A 43 -0.15 1.02 19.33
C ASN A 43 0.86 2.18 19.48
N LEU A 44 1.55 2.56 18.41
CA LEU A 44 2.53 3.64 18.42
C LEU A 44 1.88 4.98 18.04
N LYS A 45 1.85 5.92 18.99
CA LYS A 45 1.34 7.27 18.75
C LYS A 45 2.27 8.06 17.83
N ILE A 46 1.72 8.62 16.77
CA ILE A 46 2.43 9.46 15.80
C ILE A 46 2.23 10.94 16.15
N SER A 47 3.32 11.70 16.18
CA SER A 47 3.25 13.15 16.41
C SER A 47 2.80 13.90 15.14
N ASP A 48 2.03 14.98 15.30
CA ASP A 48 1.63 15.81 14.16
C ASP A 48 2.84 16.31 13.36
N LYS A 49 3.97 16.58 14.03
CA LYS A 49 5.20 17.06 13.38
C LYS A 49 5.74 16.00 12.42
N ALA A 50 5.89 14.75 12.90
CA ALA A 50 6.37 13.65 12.08
C ALA A 50 5.47 13.41 10.88
N LEU A 51 4.14 13.39 11.08
CA LEU A 51 3.19 13.21 9.99
C LEU A 51 3.21 14.39 9.01
N SER A 52 3.31 15.63 9.49
CA SER A 52 3.36 16.82 8.62
C SER A 52 4.59 16.81 7.72
N THR A 53 5.75 16.38 8.25
CA THR A 53 6.97 16.19 7.46
C THR A 53 6.79 15.07 6.44
N ALA A 54 6.27 13.91 6.84
CA ALA A 54 6.06 12.77 5.94
C ALA A 54 5.06 13.06 4.82
N ALA A 55 4.01 13.85 5.09
CA ALA A 55 3.00 14.24 4.11
C ALA A 55 3.37 15.52 3.32
N ASN A 56 4.51 16.16 3.63
CA ASN A 56 4.94 17.43 3.04
C ASN A 56 3.86 18.53 3.11
N VAL A 57 3.37 18.78 4.33
CA VAL A 57 2.34 19.79 4.62
C VAL A 57 2.68 20.59 5.88
N ASP A 58 2.03 21.74 6.04
CA ASP A 58 2.07 22.49 7.30
C ASP A 58 1.35 21.71 8.42
N ARG A 59 1.86 21.83 9.66
CA ARG A 59 1.28 21.13 10.83
C ARG A 59 -0.19 21.48 11.08
N ARG A 60 -0.66 22.68 10.71
CA ARG A 60 -2.07 23.07 10.83
C ARG A 60 -2.98 22.21 9.94
N ALA A 61 -2.46 21.74 8.80
CA ALA A 61 -3.20 20.83 7.93
C ALA A 61 -3.57 19.55 8.69
N ILE A 62 -2.64 18.97 9.46
CA ILE A 62 -2.88 17.77 10.28
C ILE A 62 -4.07 17.97 11.22
N LYS A 63 -4.05 19.06 12.02
CA LYS A 63 -5.12 19.35 12.97
C LYS A 63 -6.47 19.51 12.28
N SER A 64 -6.52 20.29 11.21
CA SER A 64 -7.75 20.50 10.46
C SER A 64 -8.27 19.24 9.77
N THR A 65 -7.37 18.33 9.35
CA THR A 65 -7.75 17.03 8.80
C THR A 65 -8.36 16.16 9.89
N ILE A 66 -7.75 16.11 11.08
CA ILE A 66 -8.29 15.36 12.22
C ILE A 66 -9.69 15.87 12.59
N GLU A 67 -9.87 17.19 12.68
CA GLU A 67 -11.18 17.80 12.97
C GLU A 67 -12.24 17.35 11.95
N ILE A 68 -11.96 17.45 10.65
CA ILE A 68 -12.89 17.00 9.60
C ILE A 68 -13.19 15.51 9.68
N ILE A 69 -12.18 14.67 9.90
CA ILE A 69 -12.37 13.22 10.02
C ILE A 69 -13.27 12.92 11.23
N ARG A 70 -13.13 13.65 12.34
CA ARG A 70 -13.94 13.41 13.55
C ARG A 70 -15.38 13.89 13.44
N GLU A 71 -15.62 14.96 12.70
CA GLU A 71 -16.95 15.55 12.53
C GLU A 71 -17.79 14.83 11.47
N ASP A 72 -17.18 13.96 10.67
CA ASP A 72 -17.83 13.19 9.62
C ASP A 72 -17.80 11.70 9.97
N ASP A 73 -18.96 11.12 10.31
CA ASP A 73 -19.08 9.73 10.76
C ASP A 73 -18.51 8.72 9.74
N GLU A 74 -18.63 9.01 8.45
CA GLU A 74 -18.13 8.12 7.39
C GLU A 74 -16.60 8.14 7.31
N LEU A 75 -16.00 9.33 7.37
CA LEU A 75 -14.54 9.46 7.46
C LEU A 75 -14.02 8.88 8.78
N TYR A 76 -14.69 9.15 9.90
CA TYR A 76 -14.28 8.63 11.19
C TYR A 76 -14.27 7.10 11.18
N ASN A 77 -15.35 6.47 10.69
CA ASN A 77 -15.41 5.02 10.56
C ASN A 77 -14.32 4.46 9.64
N LEU A 78 -14.00 5.15 8.54
CA LEU A 78 -12.90 4.73 7.66
C LEU A 78 -11.54 4.81 8.36
N PHE A 79 -11.18 5.98 8.89
CA PHE A 79 -9.84 6.25 9.42
C PHE A 79 -9.58 5.65 10.81
N SER A 80 -10.62 5.36 11.60
CA SER A 80 -10.45 4.68 12.90
C SER A 80 -10.21 3.18 12.76
N ASN A 81 -10.64 2.58 11.65
CA ASN A 81 -10.50 1.14 11.39
C ASN A 81 -9.26 0.77 10.55
N ILE A 82 -8.40 1.74 10.23
CA ILE A 82 -7.15 1.45 9.51
C ILE A 82 -6.21 0.64 10.41
N VAL A 83 -5.67 -0.45 9.86
CA VAL A 83 -4.68 -1.29 10.53
C VAL A 83 -3.41 -1.33 9.67
N PRO A 84 -2.20 -1.15 10.24
CA PRO A 84 -0.97 -1.29 9.47
C PRO A 84 -0.80 -2.74 8.99
N ALA A 85 -0.42 -2.91 7.72
CA ALA A 85 -0.22 -4.22 7.09
C ALA A 85 0.96 -5.04 7.66
N GLY A 86 1.77 -4.44 8.54
CA GLY A 86 2.97 -5.04 9.10
C GLY A 86 4.21 -4.87 8.22
N THR A 87 5.26 -5.62 8.52
CA THR A 87 6.56 -5.51 7.83
C THR A 87 6.51 -6.18 6.47
N LEU A 88 6.78 -5.42 5.39
CA LEU A 88 7.11 -5.99 4.09
C LEU A 88 8.58 -6.44 4.09
N LEU A 89 8.82 -7.74 3.92
CA LEU A 89 10.14 -8.35 4.07
C LEU A 89 11.10 -8.07 2.91
N LYS A 90 10.62 -7.48 1.81
CA LYS A 90 11.35 -7.18 0.57
C LYS A 90 12.82 -6.78 0.77
N ASN A 91 13.09 -5.75 1.58
CA ASN A 91 14.44 -5.20 1.74
C ASN A 91 15.35 -6.04 2.64
N ILE A 92 14.81 -6.99 3.39
CA ILE A 92 15.57 -7.89 4.27
C ILE A 92 15.56 -9.33 3.79
N ALA A 93 14.75 -9.68 2.78
CA ALA A 93 14.54 -11.03 2.28
C ALA A 93 15.85 -11.78 2.03
N LYS A 94 16.80 -11.14 1.34
CA LYS A 94 18.12 -11.70 1.04
C LYS A 94 18.94 -12.04 2.30
N ASN A 95 18.75 -11.34 3.41
CA ASN A 95 19.49 -11.60 4.65
C ASN A 95 18.96 -12.81 5.41
N ILE A 96 17.76 -13.29 5.05
CA ILE A 96 17.06 -14.39 5.70
C ILE A 96 16.67 -15.47 4.69
N ASP A 97 17.43 -15.56 3.58
CA ASP A 97 17.31 -16.57 2.53
C ASP A 97 15.90 -16.69 1.92
N LEU A 98 15.17 -15.57 1.82
CA LEU A 98 13.90 -15.47 1.11
C LEU A 98 14.10 -14.94 -0.30
N GLY A 99 13.24 -15.34 -1.23
CA GLY A 99 13.20 -14.75 -2.57
C GLY A 99 12.22 -13.58 -2.66
N VAL A 100 12.54 -12.64 -3.53
CA VAL A 100 11.66 -11.52 -3.88
C VAL A 100 11.34 -11.58 -5.36
N ILE A 101 10.07 -11.46 -5.71
CA ILE A 101 9.60 -11.25 -7.07
C ILE A 101 8.83 -9.94 -7.10
N GLU A 102 9.28 -8.99 -7.89
CA GLU A 102 8.57 -7.75 -8.16
C GLU A 102 8.06 -7.74 -9.60
N ILE A 103 6.76 -7.51 -9.74
CA ILE A 103 6.06 -7.51 -11.02
C ILE A 103 5.43 -6.13 -11.19
N GLU A 104 5.98 -5.33 -12.09
CA GLU A 104 5.37 -4.08 -12.52
C GLU A 104 4.22 -4.42 -13.48
N VAL A 105 3.06 -3.84 -13.21
CA VAL A 105 1.84 -4.10 -14.01
C VAL A 105 1.41 -2.84 -14.76
N GLY A 106 0.89 -3.04 -15.96
CA GLY A 106 0.30 -1.98 -16.78
C GLY A 106 -1.13 -1.64 -16.36
N SER A 107 -1.85 -0.97 -17.26
CA SER A 107 -3.27 -0.62 -17.06
C SER A 107 -4.19 -1.84 -16.98
N GLU A 108 -3.81 -2.95 -17.59
CA GLU A 108 -4.50 -4.23 -17.52
C GLU A 108 -3.84 -5.06 -16.40
N SER A 109 -4.50 -5.20 -15.25
CA SER A 109 -3.92 -5.86 -14.07
C SER A 109 -4.78 -7.01 -13.52
N GLU A 110 -5.92 -7.28 -14.16
CA GLU A 110 -6.85 -8.32 -13.73
C GLU A 110 -6.18 -9.70 -13.79
N GLY A 111 -6.35 -10.50 -12.72
CA GLY A 111 -5.83 -11.87 -12.68
C GLY A 111 -4.31 -12.02 -12.55
N ILE A 112 -3.53 -10.93 -12.50
CA ILE A 112 -2.06 -11.01 -12.37
C ILE A 112 -1.65 -11.69 -11.06
N LEU A 113 -2.29 -11.35 -9.93
CA LEU A 113 -2.01 -11.99 -8.64
C LEU A 113 -2.25 -13.51 -8.71
N ALA A 114 -3.37 -13.93 -9.29
CA ALA A 114 -3.71 -15.36 -9.44
C ALA A 114 -2.72 -16.08 -10.37
N SER A 115 -2.39 -15.48 -11.51
CA SER A 115 -1.45 -16.04 -12.49
C SER A 115 -0.05 -16.18 -11.91
N THR A 116 0.42 -15.13 -11.23
CA THR A 116 1.72 -15.08 -10.55
C THR A 116 1.83 -16.17 -9.48
N THR A 117 0.86 -16.22 -8.57
CA THR A 117 0.86 -17.21 -7.46
C THR A 117 0.74 -18.64 -7.98
N ASN A 118 -0.04 -18.88 -9.03
CA ASN A 118 -0.14 -20.20 -9.68
C ASN A 118 1.19 -20.63 -10.33
N LEU A 119 1.91 -19.71 -10.98
CA LEU A 119 3.21 -20.00 -11.57
C LEU A 119 4.24 -20.40 -10.50
N ILE A 120 4.29 -19.66 -9.39
CA ILE A 120 5.20 -19.94 -8.27
C ILE A 120 4.89 -21.30 -7.64
N THR A 121 3.61 -21.56 -7.35
CA THR A 121 3.17 -22.81 -6.69
C THR A 121 3.35 -24.04 -7.58
N LYS A 122 3.22 -23.92 -8.91
CA LYS A 122 3.56 -25.00 -9.86
C LYS A 122 5.02 -25.44 -9.82
N LYS A 123 5.92 -24.56 -9.37
CA LYS A 123 7.35 -24.87 -9.16
C LYS A 123 7.62 -25.43 -7.76
N GLY A 124 6.59 -25.60 -6.92
CA GLY A 124 6.70 -26.10 -5.56
C GLY A 124 7.22 -25.07 -4.55
N ILE A 125 7.24 -23.78 -4.91
CA ILE A 125 7.81 -22.72 -4.07
C ILE A 125 6.72 -22.14 -3.18
N GLY A 126 6.98 -22.08 -1.88
CA GLY A 126 6.08 -21.47 -0.89
C GLY A 126 6.06 -19.93 -0.97
N ILE A 127 4.91 -19.32 -0.71
CA ILE A 127 4.73 -17.86 -0.66
C ILE A 127 4.52 -17.43 0.80
N ARG A 128 5.33 -16.49 1.28
CA ARG A 128 5.22 -15.88 2.62
C ARG A 128 4.40 -14.60 2.62
N GLN A 129 4.56 -13.76 1.60
CA GLN A 129 3.84 -12.50 1.49
C GLN A 129 3.46 -12.23 0.03
N ALA A 130 2.30 -11.62 -0.16
CA ALA A 130 1.88 -11.03 -1.43
C ALA A 130 1.35 -9.63 -1.13
N TYR A 131 1.97 -8.62 -1.73
CA TYR A 131 1.63 -7.22 -1.53
C TYR A 131 1.38 -6.55 -2.88
N ALA A 132 0.15 -6.12 -3.11
CA ALA A 132 -0.24 -5.38 -4.30
C ALA A 132 -0.37 -3.90 -3.95
N GLU A 133 0.37 -3.05 -4.65
CA GLU A 133 0.21 -1.61 -4.53
C GLU A 133 -1.14 -1.12 -5.09
N ASP A 134 -1.66 -0.03 -4.53
CA ASP A 134 -2.89 0.60 -5.00
C ASP A 134 -2.65 1.29 -6.36
N THR A 135 -3.36 0.80 -7.39
CA THR A 135 -3.29 1.28 -8.77
C THR A 135 -3.78 2.73 -8.95
N GLU A 136 -4.55 3.27 -8.01
CA GLU A 136 -4.99 4.68 -8.03
C GLU A 136 -3.92 5.62 -7.47
N LEU A 137 -3.03 5.10 -6.60
CA LEU A 137 -1.93 5.87 -6.00
C LEU A 137 -0.63 5.79 -6.82
N GLN A 138 -0.43 4.69 -7.54
CA GLN A 138 0.81 4.42 -8.27
C GLN A 138 0.59 4.44 -9.78
N ARG A 139 1.48 5.15 -10.50
CA ARG A 139 1.47 5.16 -11.98
C ARG A 139 1.93 3.83 -12.59
N SER A 140 2.85 3.17 -11.90
CA SER A 140 3.41 1.86 -12.24
C SER A 140 3.31 0.98 -10.99
N PRO A 141 2.12 0.42 -10.70
CA PRO A 141 1.91 -0.37 -9.49
C PRO A 141 2.73 -1.66 -9.54
N ILE A 142 3.26 -2.05 -8.38
CA ILE A 142 4.08 -3.25 -8.23
C ILE A 142 3.33 -4.30 -7.40
N LEU A 143 3.27 -5.52 -7.92
CA LEU A 143 2.98 -6.72 -7.14
C LEU A 143 4.32 -7.29 -6.62
N THR A 144 4.49 -7.25 -5.31
CA THR A 144 5.64 -7.87 -4.62
C THR A 144 5.23 -9.21 -4.02
N ILE A 145 5.92 -10.28 -4.40
CA ILE A 145 5.79 -11.61 -3.79
C ILE A 145 7.07 -11.94 -3.04
N ILE A 146 6.95 -12.37 -1.79
CA ILE A 146 8.05 -12.90 -0.99
C ILE A 146 7.88 -14.42 -0.89
N THR A 147 8.89 -15.17 -1.33
CA THR A 147 8.90 -16.64 -1.33
C THR A 147 9.74 -17.21 -0.20
N GLU A 148 9.51 -18.48 0.16
CA GLU A 148 10.24 -19.16 1.23
C GLU A 148 11.71 -19.42 0.93
N GLU A 149 12.09 -19.38 -0.34
CA GLU A 149 13.45 -19.58 -0.84
C GLU A 149 13.70 -18.69 -2.07
N PRO A 150 14.97 -18.42 -2.42
CA PRO A 150 15.32 -17.63 -3.60
C PRO A 150 14.79 -18.26 -4.89
N VAL A 151 14.19 -17.43 -5.74
CA VAL A 151 13.61 -17.88 -7.01
C VAL A 151 14.65 -17.78 -8.12
N LYS A 152 14.70 -18.80 -8.98
CA LYS A 152 15.61 -18.81 -10.12
C LYS A 152 15.15 -17.81 -11.19
N GLY A 153 16.11 -17.14 -11.82
CA GLY A 153 15.84 -16.13 -12.85
C GLY A 153 15.27 -16.68 -14.17
N ASP A 154 15.24 -18.00 -14.36
CA ASP A 154 14.60 -18.63 -15.51
C ASP A 154 13.07 -18.42 -15.55
N LEU A 155 12.45 -18.18 -14.39
CA LEU A 155 11.02 -17.86 -14.29
C LEU A 155 10.67 -16.47 -14.82
N ILE A 156 11.63 -15.56 -15.01
CA ILE A 156 11.38 -14.20 -15.52
C ILE A 156 10.61 -14.25 -16.86
N ASN A 157 11.02 -15.12 -17.77
CA ASN A 157 10.37 -15.28 -19.07
C ASN A 157 8.97 -15.89 -18.97
N GLU A 158 8.67 -16.64 -17.91
CA GLU A 158 7.33 -17.17 -17.66
C GLU A 158 6.40 -16.08 -17.10
N PHE A 159 6.89 -15.23 -16.19
CA PHE A 159 6.12 -14.08 -15.68
C PHE A 159 5.84 -13.03 -16.76
N LEU A 160 6.81 -12.73 -17.64
CA LEU A 160 6.63 -11.76 -18.73
C LEU A 160 5.59 -12.21 -19.79
N LYS A 161 5.16 -13.47 -19.78
CA LYS A 161 4.06 -13.97 -20.64
C LYS A 161 2.68 -13.73 -20.03
N ILE A 162 2.59 -13.35 -18.76
CA ILE A 162 1.33 -13.01 -18.11
C ILE A 162 0.88 -11.66 -18.70
N GLU A 163 -0.33 -11.63 -19.23
CA GLU A 163 -0.94 -10.42 -19.78
C GLU A 163 -0.95 -9.30 -18.73
N GLY A 164 -0.60 -8.08 -19.16
CA GLY A 164 -0.52 -6.92 -18.27
C GLY A 164 0.81 -6.74 -17.53
N VAL A 165 1.71 -7.73 -17.53
CA VAL A 165 3.05 -7.59 -16.92
C VAL A 165 3.96 -6.77 -17.83
N THR A 166 4.55 -5.71 -17.30
CA THR A 166 5.46 -4.82 -18.05
C THR A 166 6.92 -5.02 -17.67
N ARG A 167 7.21 -5.36 -16.40
CA ARG A 167 8.56 -5.63 -15.90
C ARG A 167 8.54 -6.67 -14.81
N VAL A 168 9.59 -7.49 -14.75
CA VAL A 168 9.80 -8.48 -13.68
C VAL A 168 11.20 -8.34 -13.13
N SER A 169 11.35 -8.44 -11.81
CA SER A 169 12.65 -8.46 -11.12
C SER A 169 12.63 -9.56 -10.07
N ILE A 170 13.69 -10.36 -10.02
CA ILE A 170 13.86 -11.46 -9.06
C ILE A 170 15.21 -11.31 -8.37
N TYR A 171 15.24 -11.33 -7.04
CA TYR A 171 16.46 -11.22 -6.23
C TYR A 171 16.31 -11.76 -4.81
#